data_AF-A0A5C6GCL1-F1
#
_entry.id   AF-A0A5C6GCL1-F1
#
_cell.length_a   1.000
_cell.length_b   1.000
_cell.length_c   1.000
_cell.angle_alpha   90.00
_cell.angle_beta   90.00
_cell.angle_gamma   90.00
#
_symmetry.space_group_name_H-M   'P 1'
#
loop_
_entity.id
_entity.type
_entity.pdbx_description
1 polymer ?
#
loop_
_entity_poly.entity_id
_entity_poly.type
_entity_poly.pdbx_seq_one_letter_code
_entity_poly.pdbx_strand_id
1 'polypeptide(L)'
;MLRNIPNKVDQAMLKRIIDESSWGKYDFMYLRIDFANDCNVGYAFINFVDFVEARGNQRWNCFKSDKIAEISYATIQGKDCLVQKFRNSSVMLEAPHYRPKLYFTSNGPCPELAGQEEPFPDPDNQSKMKRSCENAEHVGLFTPNAGQHYRDEQRRRRSQYDRGTRLAALEEYDYEAAIQNMYTIPPH
;
A
#
# COMPACT_ATOMS: atom_id res chain seq x y z
N MET A 1 1.57 -0.73 -3.49
CA MET A 1 0.45 -0.41 -2.58
C MET A 1 -0.55 -1.53 -2.67
N LEU A 2 -0.91 -2.13 -1.53
CA LEU A 2 -1.94 -3.15 -1.41
C LEU A 2 -3.24 -2.48 -0.91
N ARG A 3 -4.35 -2.65 -1.63
CA ARG A 3 -5.65 -2.03 -1.35
C ARG A 3 -6.70 -3.10 -1.02
N ASN A 4 -7.86 -2.66 -0.54
CA ASN A 4 -9.00 -3.48 -0.14
C ASN A 4 -8.69 -4.50 0.97
N ILE A 5 -7.79 -4.13 1.89
CA ILE A 5 -7.48 -4.96 3.07
C ILE A 5 -8.70 -4.94 4.03
N PRO A 6 -9.13 -6.08 4.60
CA PRO A 6 -10.18 -6.09 5.61
C PRO A 6 -9.74 -5.34 6.87
N ASN A 7 -10.61 -4.49 7.42
CA ASN A 7 -10.25 -3.52 8.46
C ASN A 7 -9.76 -4.15 9.78
N LYS A 8 -10.12 -5.41 10.05
CA LYS A 8 -9.69 -6.18 11.23
C LYS A 8 -8.33 -6.87 11.08
N VAL A 9 -7.71 -6.77 9.91
CA VAL A 9 -6.34 -7.25 9.71
C VAL A 9 -5.40 -6.29 10.42
N ASP A 10 -4.60 -6.81 11.34
CA ASP A 10 -3.51 -6.08 11.98
C ASP A 10 -2.20 -6.24 11.20
N GLN A 11 -1.16 -5.52 11.63
CA GLN A 11 0.15 -5.54 10.98
C GLN A 11 0.80 -6.93 11.02
N ALA A 12 0.64 -7.67 12.12
CA ALA A 12 1.25 -8.99 12.29
C ALA A 12 0.59 -10.04 11.38
N MET A 13 -0.74 -10.03 11.30
CA MET A 13 -1.55 -10.85 10.41
C MET A 13 -1.21 -10.54 8.96
N LEU A 14 -1.12 -9.27 8.59
CA LEU A 14 -0.72 -8.87 7.24
C LEU A 14 0.67 -9.44 6.92
N LYS A 15 1.65 -9.26 7.82
CA LYS A 15 3.00 -9.79 7.64
C LYS A 15 3.01 -11.29 7.41
N ARG A 16 2.29 -12.05 8.24
CA ARG A 16 2.16 -13.51 8.09
C ARG A 16 1.64 -13.90 6.71
N ILE A 17 0.63 -13.19 6.21
CA ILE A 17 0.05 -13.42 4.88
C ILE A 17 1.06 -13.08 3.77
N ILE A 18 1.87 -12.01 3.91
CA ILE A 18 2.91 -11.69 2.91
C ILE A 18 4.00 -12.77 2.91
N ASP A 19 4.39 -13.23 4.09
CA ASP A 19 5.49 -14.18 4.27
C ASP A 19 5.20 -15.53 3.58
N GLU A 20 3.94 -15.97 3.51
CA GLU A 20 3.54 -17.21 2.81
C GLU A 20 4.04 -17.29 1.36
N SER A 21 4.11 -16.16 0.65
CA SER A 21 4.55 -16.12 -0.75
C SER A 21 5.86 -15.40 -0.98
N SER A 22 6.24 -14.52 -0.05
CA SER A 22 7.24 -13.49 -0.31
C SER A 22 8.14 -13.21 0.90
N TRP A 23 8.29 -14.19 1.80
CA TRP A 23 9.25 -14.12 2.91
C TRP A 23 10.64 -13.72 2.40
N GLY A 24 11.26 -12.75 3.05
CA GLY A 24 12.60 -12.24 2.70
C GLY A 24 12.70 -11.43 1.40
N LYS A 25 11.60 -11.20 0.67
CA LYS A 25 11.58 -10.52 -0.64
C LYS A 25 11.12 -9.05 -0.59
N TYR A 26 10.85 -8.51 0.59
CA TYR A 26 10.43 -7.13 0.81
C TYR A 26 11.22 -6.51 1.96
N ASP A 27 11.49 -5.22 1.88
CA ASP A 27 12.33 -4.48 2.84
C ASP A 27 11.58 -3.40 3.62
N PHE A 28 10.30 -3.15 3.29
CA PHE A 28 9.45 -2.17 3.96
C PHE A 28 8.00 -2.64 3.99
N MET A 29 7.32 -2.45 5.12
CA MET A 29 5.87 -2.61 5.26
C MET A 29 5.27 -1.54 6.17
N TYR A 30 4.15 -0.98 5.75
CA TYR A 30 3.35 -0.09 6.58
C TYR A 30 1.85 -0.29 6.30
N LEU A 31 1.14 -0.85 7.30
CA LEU A 31 -0.32 -0.90 7.31
C LEU A 31 -0.83 0.37 7.97
N ARG A 32 -1.63 1.16 7.24
CA ARG A 32 -2.14 2.41 7.79
C ARG A 32 -3.33 2.14 8.70
N ILE A 33 -3.28 2.71 9.90
CA ILE A 33 -4.31 2.54 10.95
C ILE A 33 -5.12 3.82 11.12
N ASP A 34 -6.40 3.63 11.41
CA ASP A 34 -7.25 4.64 12.00
C ASP A 34 -7.29 4.47 13.51
N PHE A 35 -6.64 5.40 14.21
CA PHE A 35 -6.48 5.38 15.67
C PHE A 35 -7.81 5.60 16.41
N ALA A 36 -8.80 6.26 15.79
CA ALA A 36 -10.09 6.51 16.43
C ALA A 36 -10.95 5.24 16.48
N ASN A 37 -10.83 4.38 15.45
CA ASN A 37 -11.65 3.18 15.29
C ASN A 37 -10.87 1.88 15.56
N ASP A 38 -9.59 1.98 15.91
CA ASP A 38 -8.65 0.88 16.10
C ASP A 38 -8.71 -0.18 14.98
N CYS A 39 -8.72 0.31 13.72
CA CYS A 39 -8.81 -0.55 12.56
C CYS A 39 -7.97 -0.02 11.41
N ASN A 40 -7.55 -0.87 10.48
CA ASN A 40 -6.85 -0.36 9.31
C ASN A 40 -7.80 0.37 8.35
N VAL A 41 -7.25 1.31 7.57
CA VAL A 41 -8.03 2.10 6.59
C VAL A 41 -8.17 1.43 5.22
N GLY A 42 -7.88 0.13 5.14
CA GLY A 42 -8.08 -0.69 3.95
C GLY A 42 -6.89 -0.75 2.99
N TYR A 43 -5.72 -0.22 3.35
CA TYR A 43 -4.55 -0.33 2.49
C TYR A 43 -3.21 -0.34 3.26
N ALA A 44 -2.18 -0.88 2.60
CA ALA A 44 -0.81 -0.93 3.07
C ALA A 44 0.20 -0.56 1.97
N PHE A 45 1.36 -0.08 2.39
CA PHE A 45 2.53 0.09 1.54
C PHE A 45 3.51 -1.05 1.82
N ILE A 46 3.98 -1.69 0.76
CA ILE A 46 4.95 -2.77 0.81
C ILE A 46 5.95 -2.50 -0.31
N ASN A 47 7.24 -2.49 0.01
CA ASN A 47 8.32 -2.34 -0.97
C ASN A 47 8.95 -3.72 -1.19
N PHE A 48 8.73 -4.28 -2.38
CA PHE A 48 9.36 -5.53 -2.80
C PHE A 48 10.69 -5.22 -3.50
N VAL A 49 11.72 -6.03 -3.25
CA VAL A 49 13.01 -5.89 -3.94
C VAL A 49 12.88 -6.34 -5.40
N ASP A 50 12.20 -7.47 -5.62
CA ASP A 50 11.76 -7.92 -6.94
C ASP A 50 10.30 -8.35 -6.86
N PHE A 51 9.41 -7.49 -7.36
CA PHE A 51 7.98 -7.77 -7.35
C PHE A 51 7.59 -8.91 -8.31
N VAL A 52 8.27 -9.03 -9.45
CA VAL A 52 7.93 -10.02 -10.48
C VAL A 52 8.25 -11.41 -9.97
N GLU A 53 9.43 -11.62 -9.38
CA GLU A 53 9.79 -12.89 -8.75
C GLU A 53 9.02 -13.17 -7.44
N ALA A 54 8.61 -12.12 -6.73
CA ALA A 54 7.85 -12.28 -5.51
C ALA A 54 6.39 -12.67 -5.76
N ARG A 55 5.77 -12.17 -6.84
CA ARG A 55 4.31 -12.15 -7.00
C ARG A 55 3.77 -12.27 -8.42
N GLY A 56 4.61 -12.45 -9.44
CA GLY A 56 4.15 -12.70 -10.81
C GLY A 56 3.13 -13.85 -10.82
N ASN A 57 1.87 -13.54 -11.14
CA ASN A 57 0.74 -14.47 -11.29
C ASN A 57 0.02 -14.99 -10.03
N GLN A 58 0.23 -14.42 -8.83
CA GLN A 58 -0.51 -14.84 -7.62
C GLN A 58 -1.64 -13.88 -7.22
N ARG A 59 -2.80 -14.44 -6.86
CA ARG A 59 -3.95 -13.69 -6.32
C ARG A 59 -3.80 -13.43 -4.82
N TRP A 60 -4.17 -12.23 -4.38
CA TRP A 60 -4.28 -11.89 -2.96
C TRP A 60 -5.68 -12.22 -2.43
N ASN A 61 -6.04 -13.50 -2.44
CA ASN A 61 -7.30 -14.01 -1.87
C ASN A 61 -7.09 -14.65 -0.49
N CYS A 62 -6.13 -14.15 0.27
CA CYS A 62 -5.68 -14.75 1.54
C CYS A 62 -6.53 -14.31 2.75
N PHE A 63 -7.55 -13.49 2.54
CA PHE A 63 -8.40 -12.96 3.59
C PHE A 63 -9.73 -13.72 3.65
N LYS A 64 -10.22 -14.04 4.86
CA LYS A 64 -11.58 -14.58 5.10
C LYS A 64 -12.65 -13.48 4.93
N SER A 65 -12.57 -12.71 3.87
CA SER A 65 -13.45 -11.58 3.57
C SER A 65 -13.75 -11.58 2.08
N ASP A 66 -14.96 -11.15 1.71
CA ASP A 66 -15.37 -11.01 0.31
C ASP A 66 -14.57 -9.90 -0.42
N LYS A 67 -13.79 -9.11 0.31
CA LYS A 67 -12.90 -8.09 -0.27
C LYS A 67 -11.79 -8.75 -1.08
N ILE A 68 -11.69 -8.36 -2.34
CA ILE A 68 -10.60 -8.76 -3.24
C ILE A 68 -9.48 -7.73 -3.12
N ALA A 69 -8.31 -8.16 -2.62
CA ALA A 69 -7.17 -7.27 -2.48
C ALA A 69 -6.53 -6.94 -3.85
N GLU A 70 -6.21 -5.67 -4.04
CA GLU A 70 -5.68 -5.13 -5.28
C GLU A 70 -4.30 -4.52 -5.09
N ILE A 71 -3.45 -4.58 -6.12
CA ILE A 71 -2.11 -4.04 -6.09
C ILE A 71 -2.01 -2.91 -7.09
N SER A 72 -1.43 -1.79 -6.68
CA SER A 72 -1.01 -0.71 -7.58
C SER A 72 0.39 -0.26 -7.23
N TYR A 73 1.07 0.43 -8.15
CA TYR A 73 2.26 1.19 -7.77
C TYR A 73 1.88 2.28 -6.75
N ALA A 74 2.81 2.58 -5.84
CA ALA A 74 2.66 3.67 -4.89
C ALA A 74 3.32 4.94 -5.46
N THR A 75 2.85 6.12 -5.08
CA THR A 75 3.46 7.38 -5.52
C THR A 75 4.92 7.53 -5.07
N ILE A 76 5.24 7.02 -3.87
CA ILE A 76 6.61 6.96 -3.34
C ILE A 76 7.15 5.57 -3.64
N GLN A 77 8.29 5.51 -4.33
CA GLN A 77 8.98 4.27 -4.70
C GLN A 77 10.37 4.21 -4.06
N GLY A 78 10.78 3.00 -3.65
CA GLY A 78 12.10 2.73 -3.07
C GLY A 78 12.18 2.91 -1.55
N LYS A 79 13.00 2.07 -0.91
CA LYS A 79 13.24 2.03 0.55
C LYS A 79 13.69 3.38 1.10
N ASP A 80 14.70 4.00 0.48
CA ASP A 80 15.27 5.27 0.97
C ASP A 80 14.25 6.41 0.98
N CYS A 81 13.44 6.52 -0.08
CA CYS A 81 12.36 7.49 -0.16
C CYS A 81 11.30 7.27 0.92
N LEU A 82 10.97 6.01 1.21
CA LEU A 82 10.04 5.64 2.27
C LEU A 82 10.60 5.95 3.66
N VAL A 83 11.87 5.63 3.91
CA VAL A 83 12.57 6.00 5.15
C VAL A 83 12.54 7.53 5.34
N GLN A 84 12.88 8.30 4.32
CA GLN A 84 12.87 9.77 4.38
C GLN A 84 11.46 10.35 4.58
N LYS A 85 10.43 9.65 4.09
CA LYS A 85 9.03 10.02 4.30
C LYS A 85 8.61 9.81 5.76
N PHE A 86 9.01 8.71 6.37
CA PHE A 86 8.47 8.27 7.66
C PHE A 86 9.37 8.57 8.87
N ARG A 87 10.70 8.64 8.74
CA ARG A 87 11.62 8.83 9.88
C ARG A 87 11.34 10.07 10.73
N ASN A 88 10.76 11.12 10.13
CA ASN A 88 10.36 12.37 10.78
C ASN A 88 8.84 12.55 10.87
N SER A 89 8.08 11.47 10.71
CA SER A 89 6.62 11.49 10.78
C SER A 89 6.18 11.21 12.22
N SER A 90 5.13 11.89 12.67
CA SER A 90 4.52 11.66 13.99
C SER A 90 4.09 10.21 14.21
N VAL A 91 3.81 9.45 13.14
CA VAL A 91 3.52 8.02 13.23
C VAL A 91 4.62 7.22 13.92
N MET A 92 5.88 7.67 13.88
CA MET A 92 7.00 7.00 14.56
C MET A 92 6.94 7.15 16.09
N LEU A 93 6.08 8.03 16.61
CA LEU A 93 5.83 8.22 18.05
C LEU A 93 4.70 7.32 18.57
N GLU A 94 3.89 6.73 17.68
CA GLU A 94 2.74 5.88 18.03
C GLU A 94 3.17 4.51 18.60
N ALA A 95 2.24 3.65 19.00
CA ALA A 95 2.60 2.30 19.45
C ALA A 95 3.40 1.51 18.37
N PRO A 96 4.42 0.70 18.73
CA PRO A 96 5.29 0.03 17.76
C PRO A 96 4.57 -0.78 16.67
N HIS A 97 3.44 -1.42 16.99
CA HIS A 97 2.64 -2.19 16.04
C HIS A 97 1.83 -1.35 15.04
N TYR A 98 1.83 -0.02 15.17
CA TYR A 98 1.23 0.92 14.23
C TYR A 98 2.28 1.64 13.37
N ARG A 99 3.58 1.43 13.64
CA ARG A 99 4.66 2.10 12.93
C ARG A 99 5.00 1.40 11.61
N PRO A 100 5.51 2.12 10.60
CA PRO A 100 6.23 1.52 9.48
C PRO A 100 7.39 0.65 9.95
N LYS A 101 7.61 -0.48 9.28
CA LYS A 101 8.66 -1.45 9.60
C LYS A 101 9.59 -1.68 8.42
N LEU A 102 10.87 -1.84 8.73
CA LEU A 102 11.89 -2.28 7.78
C LEU A 102 12.22 -3.75 8.03
N TYR A 103 12.67 -4.44 6.99
CA TYR A 103 13.04 -5.84 7.07
C TYR A 103 14.32 -6.11 6.28
N PHE A 104 15.13 -7.04 6.80
CA PHE A 104 16.25 -7.59 6.06
C PHE A 104 15.74 -8.50 4.93
N THR A 105 16.45 -8.50 3.82
CA THR A 105 16.07 -9.26 2.62
C THR A 105 17.09 -10.35 2.32
N SER A 106 16.64 -11.42 1.66
CA SER A 106 17.50 -12.56 1.29
C SER A 106 18.62 -12.18 0.32
N ASN A 107 18.42 -11.10 -0.46
CA ASN A 107 19.39 -10.59 -1.41
C ASN A 107 20.13 -9.35 -0.86
N GLY A 108 19.92 -9.04 0.42
CA GLY A 108 20.54 -7.90 1.10
C GLY A 108 21.93 -8.21 1.66
N PRO A 109 22.54 -7.25 2.37
CA PRO A 109 23.88 -7.40 2.93
C PRO A 109 23.97 -8.42 4.08
N CYS A 110 22.85 -8.70 4.76
CA CYS A 110 22.77 -9.66 5.87
C CYS A 110 21.68 -10.72 5.57
N PRO A 111 21.91 -11.64 4.61
CA PRO A 111 20.91 -12.61 4.19
C PRO A 111 20.49 -13.58 5.30
N GLU A 112 21.35 -13.83 6.30
CA GLU A 112 21.05 -14.64 7.48
C GLU A 112 19.96 -14.05 8.38
N LEU A 113 19.71 -12.74 8.27
CA LEU A 113 18.66 -12.04 9.00
C LEU A 113 17.38 -11.86 8.17
N ALA A 114 17.31 -12.42 6.95
CA ALA A 114 16.18 -12.22 6.05
C ALA A 114 14.82 -12.46 6.74
N GLY A 115 13.88 -11.54 6.49
CA GLY A 115 12.54 -11.56 7.09
C GLY A 115 12.48 -11.07 8.55
N GLN A 116 13.61 -10.85 9.22
CA GLN A 116 13.67 -10.19 10.53
C GLN A 116 13.52 -8.67 10.39
N GLU A 117 13.01 -8.03 11.45
CA GLU A 117 12.81 -6.58 11.49
C GLU A 117 14.15 -5.85 11.61
N GLU A 118 14.36 -4.88 10.72
CA GLU A 118 15.50 -3.98 10.76
C GLU A 118 15.11 -2.71 11.55
N PRO A 119 16.00 -2.16 12.40
CA PRO A 119 15.74 -0.91 13.10
C PRO A 119 15.42 0.24 12.14
N PHE A 120 14.34 0.98 12.43
CA PHE A 120 14.02 2.17 11.66
C PHE A 120 15.01 3.30 11.99
N PRO A 121 15.60 4.00 11.01
CA PRO A 121 16.53 5.09 11.28
C PRO A 121 15.91 6.21 12.11
N ASP A 122 16.68 6.74 13.06
CA ASP A 122 16.24 7.82 13.94
C ASP A 122 15.85 9.09 13.16
N PRO A 123 15.01 9.97 13.74
CA PRO A 123 14.70 11.27 13.13
C PRO A 123 15.97 12.11 12.92
N ASP A 124 16.14 12.67 11.72
CA ASP A 124 17.24 13.60 11.40
C ASP A 124 16.80 15.07 11.39
N ASN A 125 15.49 15.35 11.50
CA ASN A 125 14.95 16.69 11.38
C ASN A 125 13.82 16.94 12.38
N GLN A 126 14.20 17.48 13.55
CA GLN A 126 13.28 17.76 14.65
C GLN A 126 12.20 18.79 14.27
N SER A 127 12.52 19.80 13.46
CA SER A 127 11.54 20.80 12.99
C SER A 127 10.47 20.17 12.08
N LYS A 128 10.86 19.20 11.25
CA LYS A 128 9.92 18.43 10.42
C LYS A 128 9.03 17.54 11.29
N MET A 129 9.61 16.87 12.29
CA MET A 129 8.87 16.07 13.25
C MET A 129 7.83 16.90 14.01
N LYS A 130 8.23 18.06 14.56
CA LYS A 130 7.35 18.96 15.30
C LYS A 130 6.14 19.38 14.46
N ARG A 131 6.37 19.84 13.23
CA ARG A 131 5.28 20.19 12.30
C ARG A 131 4.39 19.00 11.96
N SER A 132 4.94 17.79 11.87
CA SER A 132 4.15 16.58 11.65
C SER A 132 3.22 16.28 12.82
N CYS A 133 3.69 16.50 14.06
CA CYS A 133 2.87 16.33 15.26
C CYS A 133 1.74 17.37 15.29
N GLU A 134 2.08 18.65 15.10
CA GLU A 134 1.10 19.75 15.07
C GLU A 134 0.02 19.53 14.00
N ASN A 135 0.41 19.02 12.83
CA ASN A 135 -0.54 18.69 11.76
C ASN A 135 -1.45 17.49 12.11
N ALA A 136 -0.88 16.45 12.75
CA ALA A 136 -1.66 15.30 13.21
C ALA A 136 -2.66 15.66 14.31
N GLU A 137 -2.34 16.65 15.16
CA GLU A 137 -3.23 17.18 16.19
C GLU A 137 -4.36 18.04 15.62
N HIS A 138 -4.06 18.95 14.68
CA HIS A 138 -5.04 19.93 14.19
C HIS A 138 -5.93 19.43 13.04
N VAL A 139 -5.37 18.64 12.12
CA VAL A 139 -6.09 18.16 10.92
C VAL A 139 -6.47 16.69 11.08
N GLY A 140 -5.94 16.02 12.12
CA GLY A 140 -5.82 14.58 12.14
C GLY A 140 -4.70 14.13 11.18
N LEU A 141 -4.34 12.85 11.23
CA LEU A 141 -3.54 12.22 10.17
C LEU A 141 -4.31 12.10 8.84
N PHE A 142 -5.55 12.59 8.77
CA PHE A 142 -6.48 12.42 7.66
C PHE A 142 -6.68 13.73 6.91
N THR A 143 -6.96 13.62 5.62
CA THR A 143 -7.37 14.77 4.81
C THR A 143 -8.80 15.18 5.21
N PRO A 144 -9.10 16.45 5.50
CA PRO A 144 -10.39 16.88 6.09
C PRO A 144 -11.60 16.30 5.36
N ASN A 145 -12.64 15.94 6.12
CA ASN A 145 -13.88 15.26 5.68
C ASN A 145 -14.76 16.06 4.69
N ALA A 146 -14.41 17.31 4.38
CA ALA A 146 -15.13 18.10 3.39
C ALA A 146 -14.89 17.52 1.99
N GLY A 147 -15.88 16.78 1.46
CA GLY A 147 -15.91 16.32 0.07
C GLY A 147 -15.83 14.81 -0.16
N GLN A 148 -16.34 13.95 0.75
CA GLN A 148 -16.43 12.50 0.50
C GLN A 148 -17.01 12.16 -0.89
N HIS A 149 -18.10 12.84 -1.30
CA HIS A 149 -18.72 12.63 -2.61
C HIS A 149 -17.79 13.00 -3.79
N TYR A 150 -17.03 14.09 -3.70
CA TYR A 150 -16.08 14.49 -4.73
C TYR A 150 -14.81 13.62 -4.75
N ARG A 151 -14.41 13.09 -3.58
CA ARG A 151 -13.26 12.18 -3.47
C ARG A 151 -13.56 10.78 -3.96
N ASP A 152 -14.78 10.27 -3.82
CA ASP A 152 -15.15 8.99 -4.43
C ASP A 152 -15.20 9.09 -5.97
N GLU A 153 -15.61 10.25 -6.51
CA GLU A 153 -15.47 10.54 -7.95
C GLU A 153 -14.00 10.70 -8.39
N GLN A 154 -13.13 11.34 -7.59
CA GLN A 154 -11.69 11.39 -7.87
C GLN A 154 -10.96 10.05 -7.66
N ARG A 155 -11.45 9.18 -6.77
CA ARG A 155 -10.96 7.80 -6.60
C ARG A 155 -11.37 6.92 -7.79
N ARG A 156 -12.51 7.23 -8.44
CA ARG A 156 -12.88 6.67 -9.75
C ARG A 156 -12.08 7.29 -10.90
N ARG A 157 -11.48 8.47 -10.74
CA ARG A 157 -10.55 9.02 -11.73
C ARG A 157 -9.22 8.27 -11.65
N ARG A 158 -9.11 7.29 -12.55
CA ARG A 158 -7.91 6.52 -12.92
C ARG A 158 -6.62 7.29 -12.62
N SER A 159 -5.90 6.87 -11.57
CA SER A 159 -4.52 7.32 -11.41
C SER A 159 -3.69 6.76 -12.56
N GLN A 160 -2.73 7.53 -13.08
CA GLN A 160 -1.76 6.99 -14.05
C GLN A 160 -1.00 5.76 -13.52
N TYR A 161 -0.99 5.58 -12.19
CA TYR A 161 -0.36 4.47 -11.48
C TYR A 161 -1.28 3.25 -11.26
N ASP A 162 -2.55 3.33 -11.67
CA ASP A 162 -3.53 2.23 -11.58
C ASP A 162 -3.59 1.38 -12.87
N ARG A 163 -2.72 1.68 -13.86
CA ARG A 163 -2.56 0.87 -15.08
C ARG A 163 -1.92 -0.48 -14.73
N GLY A 164 -2.41 -1.56 -15.34
CA GLY A 164 -1.93 -2.93 -15.11
C GLY A 164 -2.61 -3.67 -13.94
N THR A 165 -3.65 -3.11 -13.33
CA THR A 165 -4.51 -3.84 -12.39
C THR A 165 -5.51 -4.74 -13.13
N ARG A 166 -6.03 -5.78 -12.48
CA ARG A 166 -7.05 -6.66 -13.07
C ARG A 166 -8.30 -5.88 -13.51
N LEU A 167 -8.74 -4.91 -12.71
CA LEU A 167 -9.88 -4.07 -13.04
C LEU A 167 -9.59 -3.24 -14.30
N ALA A 168 -8.40 -2.64 -14.39
CA ALA A 168 -7.98 -1.94 -15.60
C ALA A 168 -7.94 -2.86 -16.83
N ALA A 169 -7.47 -4.10 -16.69
CA ALA A 169 -7.44 -5.07 -17.79
C ALA A 169 -8.85 -5.53 -18.23
N LEU A 170 -9.78 -5.70 -17.29
CA LEU A 170 -11.18 -6.03 -17.61
C LEU A 170 -11.89 -4.85 -18.30
N GLU A 171 -11.66 -3.62 -17.84
CA GLU A 171 -12.22 -2.44 -18.49
C GLU A 171 -11.61 -2.17 -19.88
N GLU A 172 -10.32 -2.44 -20.09
CA GLU A 172 -9.70 -2.41 -21.42
C GLU A 172 -10.34 -3.44 -22.35
N TYR A 173 -10.55 -4.67 -21.87
CA TYR A 173 -11.25 -5.72 -22.63
C TYR A 173 -12.69 -5.34 -22.98
N ASP A 174 -13.46 -4.82 -22.03
CA ASP A 174 -14.85 -4.38 -22.27
C ASP A 174 -14.91 -3.21 -23.25
N TYR A 175 -13.94 -2.29 -23.21
CA TYR A 175 -13.84 -1.17 -24.15
C TYR A 175 -13.45 -1.64 -25.56
N GLU A 176 -12.50 -2.56 -25.69
CA GLU A 176 -12.13 -3.19 -26.96
C GLU A 176 -13.31 -3.99 -27.56
N ALA A 177 -14.03 -4.75 -26.73
CA ALA A 177 -15.22 -5.48 -27.15
C ALA A 177 -16.35 -4.55 -27.62
N ALA A 178 -16.55 -3.41 -26.93
CA ALA A 178 -17.52 -2.40 -27.34
C ALA A 178 -17.15 -1.73 -28.67
N ILE A 179 -15.86 -1.42 -28.87
CA ILE A 179 -15.33 -0.89 -30.13
C ILE A 179 -15.54 -1.90 -31.26
N GLN A 180 -15.21 -3.17 -31.04
CA GLN A 180 -15.30 -4.21 -32.06
C GLN A 180 -16.75 -4.48 -32.50
N ASN A 181 -17.72 -4.36 -31.58
CA ASN A 181 -19.15 -4.41 -31.90
C ASN A 181 -19.67 -3.17 -32.64
N MET A 182 -19.05 -1.99 -32.48
CA MET A 182 -19.44 -0.80 -33.25
C MET A 182 -18.96 -0.84 -34.71
N TYR A 183 -17.84 -1.52 -35.00
CA TYR A 183 -17.27 -1.61 -36.35
C TYR A 183 -17.70 -2.87 -37.13
N THR A 184 -18.54 -3.74 -36.57
CA THR A 184 -19.05 -4.97 -37.22
C THR A 184 -20.51 -4.85 -37.69
N ILE A 185 -20.97 -3.64 -38.02
CA ILE A 185 -22.24 -3.47 -38.74
C ILE A 185 -22.00 -3.79 -40.22
N PRO A 186 -22.59 -4.86 -40.79
CA PRO A 186 -22.43 -5.15 -42.22
C PRO A 186 -23.14 -4.06 -43.04
N PRO A 187 -22.56 -3.56 -44.13
CA PRO A 187 -23.28 -2.68 -45.03
C PRO A 187 -24.43 -3.46 -45.69
N HIS A 188 -25.63 -2.87 -45.65
CA HIS A 188 -26.82 -3.36 -46.36
C HIS A 188 -26.66 -3.30 -47.88
#